data_AF-A0A9P0PGR1-F1
#
_entry.id   AF-A0A9P0PGR1-F1
#
_cell.length_a   1.000
_cell.length_b   1.000
_cell.length_c   1.000
_cell.angle_alpha   90.00
_cell.angle_beta   90.00
_cell.angle_gamma   90.00
#
_symmetry.space_group_name_H-M   'P 1'
#
loop_
_entity.id
_entity.type
_entity.pdbx_description
1 polymer ?
#
loop_
_entity_poly.entity_id
_entity_poly.type
_entity_poly.pdbx_seq_one_letter_code
_entity_poly.pdbx_strand_id
1 'polypeptide(L)'
;MIIFLYLIYNHFLSVYWMRLVHVLAMARSTIDVDKIISRLTAKEVRESKKMKMINLDECDIRALCHKARNIFMSQPMLLELEAPIKICGKRRYTTKLFKTFTDLFNTLPVAAIIDDKIFCCHGGLSPDLLYIGQIRNIERPTEVPCQGLLCDLLWSDPSSLMGWTENDRGVSVSFGPDVISKFLQKHDFDLICRAHQVVEDGYEFSAQRKLITIFSAPNYCGTFDNAGALMSVNEDLLCSFQILTPAGKKKK
;
A
#
# COMPACT_ATOMS: atom_id res chain seq x y z
N MET A 1 17.42 -4.87 7.64
CA MET A 1 16.76 -3.66 8.21
C MET A 1 16.51 -2.55 7.19
N ILE A 2 17.43 -1.62 6.88
CA ILE A 2 17.11 -0.38 6.11
C ILE A 2 16.46 -0.65 4.72
N ILE A 3 16.90 -1.70 4.01
CA ILE A 3 16.34 -2.10 2.71
C ILE A 3 14.96 -2.78 2.84
N PHE A 4 14.62 -3.31 4.03
CA PHE A 4 13.39 -4.06 4.31
C PHE A 4 12.27 -3.14 4.83
N LEU A 5 12.58 -2.15 5.67
CA LEU A 5 11.65 -1.04 5.96
C LEU A 5 11.23 -0.27 4.69
N TYR A 6 12.00 -0.38 3.60
CA TYR A 6 11.68 0.14 2.28
C TYR A 6 10.68 -0.74 1.49
N LEU A 7 10.55 -2.04 1.78
CA LEU A 7 9.62 -2.93 1.04
C LEU A 7 8.15 -2.66 1.40
N ILE A 8 7.84 -2.60 2.71
CA ILE A 8 6.54 -2.12 3.23
C ILE A 8 6.15 -0.78 2.58
N TYR A 9 7.15 0.09 2.42
CA TYR A 9 6.98 1.50 2.09
C TYR A 9 6.50 1.82 0.67
N ASN A 10 6.82 0.97 -0.33
CA ASN A 10 6.48 1.30 -1.72
C ASN A 10 5.00 1.04 -2.05
N HIS A 11 4.31 0.25 -1.24
CA HIS A 11 2.88 0.00 -1.39
C HIS A 11 2.03 0.84 -0.44
N PHE A 12 2.47 1.06 0.80
CA PHE A 12 1.56 1.50 1.84
C PHE A 12 0.97 2.91 1.65
N LEU A 13 1.72 3.84 1.06
CA LEU A 13 1.26 5.22 0.81
C LEU A 13 0.08 5.33 -0.18
N SER A 14 -0.23 4.27 -0.91
CA SER A 14 -1.01 4.35 -2.14
C SER A 14 -2.51 4.57 -1.94
N VAL A 15 -3.14 3.83 -1.02
CA VAL A 15 -4.57 3.98 -0.64
C VAL A 15 -4.86 5.40 -0.12
N TYR A 16 -3.87 6.00 0.53
CA TYR A 16 -4.00 7.27 1.23
C TYR A 16 -3.87 8.49 0.33
N TRP A 17 -3.08 8.40 -0.76
CA TRP A 17 -2.58 9.61 -1.42
C TRP A 17 -3.68 10.45 -2.09
N MET A 18 -4.72 9.83 -2.66
CA MET A 18 -5.83 10.58 -3.27
C MET A 18 -6.76 11.22 -2.22
N ARG A 19 -7.08 10.53 -1.12
CA ARG A 19 -7.88 11.12 -0.02
C ARG A 19 -7.07 12.20 0.72
N LEU A 20 -5.74 12.03 0.83
CA LEU A 20 -4.84 13.04 1.39
C LEU A 20 -4.88 14.34 0.58
N VAL A 21 -4.81 14.29 -0.76
CA VAL A 21 -4.92 15.49 -1.62
C VAL A 21 -6.25 16.22 -1.39
N HIS A 22 -7.38 15.49 -1.33
CA HIS A 22 -8.70 16.10 -1.15
C HIS A 22 -8.91 16.67 0.28
N VAL A 23 -8.43 15.98 1.32
CA VAL A 23 -8.61 16.41 2.72
C VAL A 23 -7.65 17.54 3.11
N LEU A 24 -6.43 17.58 2.54
CA LEU A 24 -5.47 18.66 2.82
C LEU A 24 -5.99 20.06 2.39
N ALA A 25 -6.87 20.12 1.39
CA ALA A 25 -7.48 21.35 0.88
C ALA A 25 -8.53 21.98 1.83
N MET A 26 -9.05 21.23 2.81
CA MET A 26 -10.19 21.68 3.66
C MET A 26 -9.81 22.21 5.05
N ALA A 27 -8.52 22.49 5.31
CA ALA A 27 -8.07 23.00 6.61
C ALA A 27 -7.17 24.25 6.48
N ARG A 28 -7.69 25.40 6.96
CA ARG A 28 -7.08 26.73 6.90
C ARG A 28 -6.00 26.96 7.99
N SER A 29 -4.73 26.77 7.65
CA SER A 29 -3.61 27.58 8.20
C SER A 29 -2.29 27.34 7.47
N THR A 30 -1.56 28.45 7.21
CA THR A 30 -0.12 28.61 6.87
C THR A 30 0.51 27.81 5.72
N ILE A 31 0.21 26.52 5.49
CA ILE A 31 0.80 25.75 4.40
C ILE A 31 -0.06 25.81 3.14
N ASP A 32 0.55 26.32 2.07
CA ASP A 32 -0.01 26.38 0.71
C ASP A 32 0.17 25.01 0.02
N VAL A 33 -0.77 24.11 0.29
CA VAL A 33 -0.75 22.74 -0.24
C VAL A 33 -0.88 22.74 -1.75
N ASP A 34 -1.72 23.61 -2.31
CA ASP A 34 -2.00 23.66 -3.75
C ASP A 34 -0.78 24.09 -4.57
N LYS A 35 0.05 24.99 -4.03
CA LYS A 35 1.37 25.33 -4.58
C LYS A 35 2.37 24.18 -4.53
N ILE A 36 2.35 23.37 -3.47
CA ILE A 36 3.20 22.17 -3.37
C ILE A 36 2.72 21.09 -4.35
N ILE A 37 1.41 20.85 -4.45
CA ILE A 37 0.79 19.98 -5.46
C ILE A 37 1.18 20.47 -6.86
N SER A 38 1.03 21.77 -7.15
CA SER A 38 1.35 22.37 -8.45
C SER A 38 2.82 22.20 -8.83
N ARG A 39 3.74 22.30 -7.87
CA ARG A 39 5.17 21.96 -8.06
C ARG A 39 5.38 20.48 -8.35
N LEU A 40 4.77 19.59 -7.57
CA LEU A 40 4.91 18.12 -7.71
C LEU A 40 4.28 17.58 -9.01
N THR A 41 3.22 18.22 -9.49
CA THR A 41 2.44 17.82 -10.68
C THR A 41 2.71 18.69 -11.92
N ALA A 42 3.72 19.56 -11.87
CA ALA A 42 4.08 20.45 -12.96
C ALA A 42 4.28 19.69 -14.28
N LYS A 43 3.84 20.28 -15.41
CA LYS A 43 3.93 19.66 -16.75
C LYS A 43 5.36 19.20 -17.06
N GLU A 44 6.35 20.03 -16.73
CA GLU A 44 7.77 19.78 -16.92
C GLU A 44 8.37 18.64 -16.07
N VAL A 45 7.64 18.16 -15.07
CA VAL A 45 7.93 16.96 -14.25
C VAL A 45 7.23 15.77 -14.88
N ARG A 46 5.91 15.88 -15.13
CA ARG A 46 5.05 14.81 -15.66
C ARG A 46 5.51 14.29 -17.02
N GLU A 47 6.00 15.17 -17.89
CA GLU A 47 6.45 14.83 -19.26
C GLU A 47 7.96 14.52 -19.32
N SER A 48 8.66 14.48 -18.18
CA SER A 48 10.11 14.34 -18.15
C SER A 48 10.56 12.89 -18.39
N LYS A 49 11.29 12.65 -19.50
CA LYS A 49 11.92 11.36 -19.82
C LYS A 49 13.08 10.96 -18.88
N LYS A 50 13.40 11.80 -17.89
CA LYS A 50 14.41 11.56 -16.84
C LYS A 50 13.87 12.04 -15.51
N MET A 51 14.34 11.48 -14.40
CA MET A 51 13.86 11.88 -13.07
C MET A 51 14.42 13.24 -12.68
N LYS A 52 13.58 14.29 -12.76
CA LYS A 52 13.86 15.59 -12.14
C LYS A 52 13.77 15.48 -10.62
N MET A 53 14.69 16.12 -9.91
CA MET A 53 14.51 16.42 -8.50
C MET A 53 13.73 17.73 -8.36
N ILE A 54 12.73 17.74 -7.49
CA ILE A 54 11.92 18.92 -7.18
C ILE A 54 12.37 19.39 -5.80
N ASN A 55 12.87 20.62 -5.71
CA ASN A 55 13.28 21.18 -4.43
C ASN A 55 12.07 21.74 -3.68
N LEU A 56 11.55 20.98 -2.72
CA LEU A 56 10.60 21.44 -1.71
C LEU A 56 11.37 21.85 -0.46
N ASP A 57 10.86 22.86 0.27
CA ASP A 57 11.52 23.30 1.51
C ASP A 57 11.37 22.26 2.62
N GLU A 58 12.36 22.11 3.51
CA GLU A 58 12.25 21.14 4.61
C GLU A 58 11.11 21.49 5.57
N CYS A 59 10.76 22.77 5.71
CA CYS A 59 9.63 23.24 6.50
C CYS A 59 8.30 22.86 5.85
N ASP A 60 8.16 23.02 4.53
CA ASP A 60 6.99 22.57 3.75
C ASP A 60 6.77 21.07 3.94
N ILE A 61 7.83 20.26 3.82
CA ILE A 61 7.73 18.79 3.92
C ILE A 61 7.39 18.37 5.36
N ARG A 62 8.03 18.96 6.39
CA ARG A 62 7.68 18.67 7.80
C ARG A 62 6.24 19.05 8.12
N ALA A 63 5.76 20.20 7.63
CA ALA A 63 4.39 20.66 7.84
C ALA A 63 3.37 19.80 7.09
N LEU A 64 3.67 19.31 5.88
CA LEU A 64 2.87 18.26 5.22
C LEU A 64 2.82 16.97 6.06
N CYS A 65 3.94 16.52 6.62
CA CYS A 65 3.98 15.32 7.46
C CYS A 65 3.14 15.50 8.74
N HIS A 66 3.20 16.67 9.39
CA HIS A 66 2.35 16.98 10.54
C HIS A 66 0.86 17.00 10.17
N LYS A 67 0.48 17.65 9.05
CA LYS A 67 -0.92 17.71 8.60
C LYS A 67 -1.44 16.33 8.20
N ALA A 68 -0.62 15.49 7.55
CA ALA A 68 -0.93 14.10 7.23
C ALA A 68 -1.06 13.22 8.48
N ARG A 69 -0.14 13.35 9.46
CA ARG A 69 -0.19 12.62 10.73
C ARG A 69 -1.50 12.88 11.47
N ASN A 70 -1.94 14.13 11.54
CA ASN A 70 -3.21 14.48 12.18
C ASN A 70 -4.41 13.82 11.47
N ILE A 71 -4.40 13.77 10.13
CA ILE A 71 -5.44 13.08 9.34
C ILE A 71 -5.44 11.58 9.65
N PHE A 72 -4.29 10.90 9.58
CA PHE A 72 -4.21 9.45 9.82
C PHE A 72 -4.57 9.08 11.26
N MET A 73 -4.15 9.87 12.25
CA MET A 73 -4.53 9.68 13.66
C MET A 73 -6.03 9.91 13.93
N SER A 74 -6.72 10.71 13.11
CA SER A 74 -8.18 10.92 13.18
C SER A 74 -9.01 9.84 12.48
N GLN A 75 -8.36 9.00 11.65
CA GLN A 75 -8.97 7.88 10.94
C GLN A 75 -8.80 6.58 11.74
N PRO A 76 -9.72 5.60 11.59
CA PRO A 76 -9.58 4.28 12.23
C PRO A 76 -8.37 3.49 11.71
N MET A 77 -7.96 2.46 12.46
CA MET A 77 -6.81 1.59 12.12
C MET A 77 -7.09 0.62 10.95
N LEU A 78 -8.37 0.34 10.73
CA LEU A 78 -8.94 -0.36 9.59
C LEU A 78 -9.79 0.66 8.86
N LEU A 79 -9.51 0.95 7.59
CA LEU A 79 -10.34 1.87 6.82
C LEU A 79 -11.52 1.13 6.17
N GLU A 80 -12.73 1.59 6.43
CA GLU A 80 -13.90 1.28 5.60
C GLU A 80 -13.99 2.34 4.48
N LEU A 81 -14.08 1.89 3.23
CA LEU A 81 -13.95 2.72 2.04
C LEU A 81 -14.94 2.33 0.93
N GLU A 82 -15.68 3.31 0.44
CA GLU A 82 -16.57 3.20 -0.73
C GLU A 82 -15.77 3.41 -2.04
N ALA A 83 -16.17 2.74 -3.12
CA ALA A 83 -15.61 2.96 -4.46
C ALA A 83 -15.91 4.40 -5.00
N PRO A 84 -15.12 4.95 -5.97
CA PRO A 84 -13.95 4.38 -6.65
C PRO A 84 -12.60 4.97 -6.18
N ILE A 85 -11.52 4.16 -6.21
CA ILE A 85 -10.21 4.46 -5.58
C ILE A 85 -9.03 4.11 -6.51
N LYS A 86 -7.87 4.78 -6.38
CA LYS A 86 -6.62 4.53 -7.15
C LYS A 86 -5.33 4.70 -6.31
N ILE A 87 -4.22 4.09 -6.75
CA ILE A 87 -3.06 3.67 -5.93
C ILE A 87 -1.70 3.95 -6.63
N CYS A 88 -0.74 4.68 -6.01
CA CYS A 88 0.59 5.08 -6.58
C CYS A 88 1.66 5.54 -5.52
N GLY A 89 2.96 5.69 -5.87
CA GLY A 89 4.01 6.32 -5.01
C GLY A 89 5.48 6.44 -5.55
N LYS A 90 6.37 7.27 -4.94
CA LYS A 90 7.85 7.34 -5.18
C LYS A 90 8.71 8.07 -4.08
N ARG A 91 10.06 8.04 -4.20
CA ARG A 91 11.17 8.34 -3.21
C ARG A 91 11.93 9.68 -3.52
N ARG A 92 12.82 10.35 -2.73
CA ARG A 92 13.73 10.11 -1.56
C ARG A 92 13.99 11.42 -0.75
N TYR A 93 14.49 11.39 0.52
CA TYR A 93 14.92 12.57 1.32
C TYR A 93 16.06 12.31 2.37
N THR A 94 16.41 13.30 3.22
CA THR A 94 17.55 13.36 4.19
C THR A 94 17.28 12.70 5.57
N THR A 95 18.28 12.59 6.45
CA THR A 95 18.22 11.82 7.72
C THR A 95 17.31 12.40 8.82
N LYS A 96 17.27 13.72 9.03
CA LYS A 96 16.32 14.32 10.00
C LYS A 96 14.88 14.14 9.52
N LEU A 97 14.66 14.44 8.24
CA LEU A 97 13.40 14.24 7.56
C LEU A 97 13.02 12.74 7.46
N PHE A 98 13.98 11.81 7.41
CA PHE A 98 13.71 10.37 7.52
C PHE A 98 13.06 10.00 8.87
N LYS A 99 13.48 10.60 10.00
CA LYS A 99 12.80 10.38 11.27
C LYS A 99 11.38 10.94 11.26
N THR A 100 11.19 12.17 10.79
CA THR A 100 9.83 12.73 10.59
C THR A 100 8.99 11.82 9.70
N PHE A 101 9.61 11.18 8.70
CA PHE A 101 9.03 10.12 7.90
C PHE A 101 8.54 8.97 8.81
N THR A 102 9.44 8.30 9.53
CA THR A 102 9.10 7.20 10.47
C THR A 102 7.98 7.57 11.45
N ASP A 103 8.04 8.76 12.03
CA ASP A 103 7.02 9.30 12.94
C ASP A 103 5.63 9.47 12.29
N LEU A 104 5.56 9.50 10.95
CA LEU A 104 4.35 9.46 10.12
C LEU A 104 3.99 8.03 9.69
N PHE A 105 4.96 7.23 9.22
CA PHE A 105 4.73 5.84 8.79
C PHE A 105 4.13 4.99 9.91
N ASN A 106 4.56 5.20 11.16
CA ASN A 106 4.00 4.56 12.36
C ASN A 106 2.52 4.89 12.65
N THR A 107 1.90 5.83 11.91
CA THR A 107 0.47 6.20 12.03
C THR A 107 -0.42 5.71 10.89
N LEU A 108 0.12 4.96 9.92
CA LEU A 108 -0.65 4.43 8.78
C LEU A 108 -1.63 3.31 9.22
N PRO A 109 -2.93 3.37 8.84
CA PRO A 109 -3.89 2.29 9.06
C PRO A 109 -3.59 1.04 8.24
N VAL A 110 -3.48 -0.13 8.88
CA VAL A 110 -2.74 -1.29 8.34
C VAL A 110 -3.52 -2.19 7.38
N ALA A 111 -4.84 -2.03 7.31
CA ALA A 111 -5.71 -2.71 6.36
C ALA A 111 -6.91 -1.81 5.98
N ALA A 112 -7.63 -2.21 4.93
CA ALA A 112 -8.89 -1.60 4.54
C ALA A 112 -9.91 -2.65 4.08
N ILE A 113 -11.19 -2.28 4.06
CA ILE A 113 -12.28 -3.05 3.48
C ILE A 113 -12.98 -2.17 2.44
N ILE A 114 -13.29 -2.75 1.28
CA ILE A 114 -14.04 -2.09 0.20
C ILE A 114 -15.40 -2.79 0.08
N ASP A 115 -16.47 -2.00 0.22
CA ASP A 115 -17.89 -2.38 0.10
C ASP A 115 -18.24 -3.72 0.79
N ASP A 116 -17.69 -3.93 1.99
CA ASP A 116 -17.76 -5.16 2.82
C ASP A 116 -17.38 -6.49 2.13
N LYS A 117 -16.82 -6.47 0.92
CA LYS A 117 -16.50 -7.69 0.13
C LYS A 117 -15.03 -7.89 -0.24
N ILE A 118 -14.21 -6.83 -0.26
CA ILE A 118 -12.77 -6.94 -0.57
C ILE A 118 -11.93 -6.57 0.66
N PHE A 119 -11.18 -7.53 1.20
CA PHE A 119 -10.20 -7.29 2.26
C PHE A 119 -8.84 -6.87 1.68
N CYS A 120 -8.37 -5.68 2.03
CA CYS A 120 -7.16 -5.06 1.50
C CYS A 120 -6.06 -4.98 2.57
N CYS A 121 -4.87 -5.51 2.29
CA CYS A 121 -3.69 -5.44 3.16
C CYS A 121 -2.39 -5.33 2.34
N HIS A 122 -1.23 -5.18 2.99
CA HIS A 122 0.06 -5.17 2.28
C HIS A 122 0.65 -6.58 2.14
N GLY A 123 0.89 -7.23 3.29
CA GLY A 123 1.34 -8.62 3.40
C GLY A 123 0.17 -9.56 3.11
N GLY A 124 -0.45 -10.11 4.15
CA GLY A 124 -1.53 -11.08 3.96
C GLY A 124 -2.26 -11.41 5.25
N LEU A 125 -2.55 -12.69 5.45
CA LEU A 125 -3.27 -13.19 6.62
C LEU A 125 -2.30 -13.51 7.77
N SER A 126 -2.81 -13.44 9.00
CA SER A 126 -2.09 -13.85 10.22
C SER A 126 -2.79 -15.02 10.91
N PRO A 127 -2.08 -15.97 11.53
CA PRO A 127 -2.68 -16.95 12.43
C PRO A 127 -3.31 -16.28 13.66
N ASP A 128 -2.84 -15.10 14.05
CA ASP A 128 -3.40 -14.30 15.15
C ASP A 128 -4.70 -13.56 14.74
N LEU A 129 -5.04 -13.49 13.44
CA LEU A 129 -6.24 -12.81 12.95
C LEU A 129 -7.48 -13.70 13.11
N LEU A 130 -7.96 -13.82 14.34
CA LEU A 130 -9.17 -14.55 14.70
C LEU A 130 -10.44 -13.78 14.30
N TYR A 131 -10.43 -12.44 14.36
CA TYR A 131 -11.55 -11.58 13.92
C TYR A 131 -11.07 -10.18 13.53
N ILE A 132 -11.73 -9.60 12.52
CA ILE A 132 -11.40 -8.29 11.91
C ILE A 132 -11.31 -7.14 12.94
N GLY A 133 -12.09 -7.19 14.01
CA GLY A 133 -12.05 -6.22 15.10
C GLY A 133 -10.68 -6.11 15.80
N GLN A 134 -9.82 -7.15 15.75
CA GLN A 134 -8.46 -7.05 16.29
C GLN A 134 -7.63 -5.99 15.57
N ILE A 135 -7.85 -5.80 14.25
CA ILE A 135 -7.11 -4.82 13.45
C ILE A 135 -7.47 -3.40 13.91
N ARG A 136 -8.75 -3.13 14.19
CA ARG A 136 -9.24 -1.84 14.72
C ARG A 136 -8.59 -1.47 16.06
N ASN A 137 -8.16 -2.46 16.84
CA ASN A 137 -7.60 -2.30 18.19
C ASN A 137 -6.07 -2.13 18.21
N ILE A 138 -5.36 -2.15 17.07
CA ILE A 138 -3.92 -1.92 17.05
C ILE A 138 -3.65 -0.43 17.33
N GLU A 139 -2.98 -0.12 18.45
CA GLU A 139 -2.68 1.26 18.82
C GLU A 139 -1.72 1.95 17.83
N ARG A 140 -1.82 3.29 17.75
CA ARG A 140 -0.92 4.14 16.94
C ARG A 140 -0.49 5.38 17.74
N PRO A 141 0.72 5.92 17.51
CA PRO A 141 1.75 5.41 16.60
C PRO A 141 2.40 4.12 17.12
N THR A 142 2.65 3.15 16.22
CA THR A 142 3.37 1.91 16.53
C THR A 142 4.45 1.62 15.51
N GLU A 143 5.56 1.03 15.94
CA GLU A 143 6.53 0.41 15.05
C GLU A 143 6.06 -1.01 14.67
N VAL A 144 6.61 -1.56 13.58
CA VAL A 144 6.29 -2.94 13.14
C VAL A 144 7.10 -3.93 13.98
N PRO A 145 6.47 -4.81 14.78
CA PRO A 145 7.16 -5.82 15.56
C PRO A 145 7.78 -6.91 14.67
N CYS A 146 8.70 -7.69 15.22
CA CYS A 146 9.32 -8.79 14.49
C CYS A 146 8.37 -9.97 14.19
N GLN A 147 7.25 -10.09 14.91
CA GLN A 147 6.31 -11.22 14.84
C GLN A 147 4.88 -10.83 15.22
N GLY A 148 3.92 -11.70 14.92
CA GLY A 148 2.49 -11.57 15.27
C GLY A 148 1.71 -10.65 14.34
N LEU A 149 0.40 -10.49 14.60
CA LEU A 149 -0.60 -9.84 13.75
C LEU A 149 -0.10 -8.66 12.88
N LEU A 150 0.55 -7.65 13.47
CA LEU A 150 1.02 -6.47 12.74
C LEU A 150 2.22 -6.75 11.81
N CYS A 151 3.09 -7.70 12.17
CA CYS A 151 4.12 -8.19 11.26
C CYS A 151 3.47 -8.90 10.07
N ASP A 152 2.53 -9.81 10.34
CA ASP A 152 1.94 -10.67 9.32
C ASP A 152 1.07 -9.94 8.30
N LEU A 153 0.28 -8.95 8.73
CA LEU A 153 -0.48 -8.04 7.85
C LEU A 153 0.42 -7.26 6.87
N LEU A 154 1.74 -7.22 7.10
CA LEU A 154 2.73 -6.48 6.31
C LEU A 154 3.79 -7.37 5.63
N TRP A 155 3.98 -8.62 6.07
CA TRP A 155 5.08 -9.51 5.61
C TRP A 155 4.67 -10.93 5.19
N SER A 156 3.48 -11.42 5.56
CA SER A 156 3.06 -12.78 5.16
C SER A 156 2.79 -12.87 3.66
N ASP A 157 3.04 -14.05 3.07
CA ASP A 157 2.88 -14.31 1.63
C ASP A 157 1.95 -15.52 1.36
N PRO A 158 1.20 -15.53 0.23
CA PRO A 158 0.44 -16.70 -0.18
C PRO A 158 1.37 -17.84 -0.62
N SER A 159 1.00 -19.07 -0.27
CA SER A 159 1.71 -20.32 -0.62
C SER A 159 0.85 -21.24 -1.50
N SER A 160 1.50 -22.13 -2.24
CA SER A 160 0.85 -23.26 -2.92
C SER A 160 0.62 -24.46 -1.98
N LEU A 161 1.30 -24.49 -0.84
CA LEU A 161 1.11 -25.49 0.22
C LEU A 161 -0.15 -25.18 1.05
N MET A 162 -0.69 -26.19 1.73
CA MET A 162 -1.90 -26.07 2.56
C MET A 162 -1.54 -25.67 4.00
N GLY A 163 -2.43 -24.94 4.66
CA GLY A 163 -2.25 -24.48 6.04
C GLY A 163 -1.31 -23.28 6.17
N TRP A 164 -0.58 -23.21 7.28
CA TRP A 164 0.46 -22.21 7.53
C TRP A 164 1.83 -22.87 7.42
N THR A 165 2.78 -22.19 6.79
CA THR A 165 4.18 -22.65 6.66
C THR A 165 5.15 -21.54 7.06
N GLU A 166 6.43 -21.88 7.16
CA GLU A 166 7.49 -20.86 7.19
C GLU A 166 7.48 -19.99 5.91
N ASN A 167 8.16 -18.86 5.97
CA ASN A 167 8.26 -17.88 4.89
C ASN A 167 9.71 -17.74 4.44
N ASP A 168 9.97 -17.92 3.15
CA ASP A 168 11.30 -17.91 2.54
C ASP A 168 12.06 -16.58 2.76
N ARG A 169 11.36 -15.51 3.18
CA ARG A 169 11.96 -14.22 3.56
C ARG A 169 12.63 -14.22 4.94
N GLY A 170 12.42 -15.26 5.75
CA GLY A 170 12.89 -15.34 7.14
C GLY A 170 12.16 -14.38 8.10
N VAL A 171 10.93 -13.97 7.76
CA VAL A 171 10.07 -13.10 8.58
C VAL A 171 8.61 -13.44 8.30
N SER A 172 7.77 -13.43 9.35
CA SER A 172 6.36 -13.85 9.28
C SER A 172 6.20 -15.30 8.76
N VAL A 173 5.01 -15.62 8.24
CA VAL A 173 4.55 -16.95 7.80
C VAL A 173 4.11 -16.89 6.33
N SER A 174 3.91 -18.07 5.73
CA SER A 174 3.19 -18.19 4.45
C SER A 174 1.86 -18.93 4.66
N PHE A 175 0.85 -18.67 3.82
CA PHE A 175 -0.51 -19.17 4.03
C PHE A 175 -1.16 -19.76 2.77
N GLY A 176 -1.82 -20.90 2.94
CA GLY A 176 -2.34 -21.73 1.85
C GLY A 176 -3.71 -21.35 1.28
N PRO A 177 -4.13 -21.99 0.17
CA PRO A 177 -5.43 -21.75 -0.47
C PRO A 177 -6.63 -22.10 0.42
N ASP A 178 -6.46 -23.02 1.37
CA ASP A 178 -7.48 -23.36 2.36
C ASP A 178 -7.59 -22.28 3.46
N VAL A 179 -6.47 -21.68 3.89
CA VAL A 179 -6.47 -20.54 4.83
C VAL A 179 -7.19 -19.35 4.20
N ILE A 180 -6.89 -19.03 2.93
CA ILE A 180 -7.60 -18.01 2.15
C ILE A 180 -9.11 -18.32 2.10
N SER A 181 -9.48 -19.55 1.73
CA SER A 181 -10.89 -19.94 1.62
C SER A 181 -11.63 -19.90 2.96
N LYS A 182 -10.99 -20.33 4.05
CA LYS A 182 -11.55 -20.28 5.41
C LYS A 182 -11.74 -18.84 5.90
N PHE A 183 -10.76 -17.96 5.66
CA PHE A 183 -10.84 -16.55 6.06
C PHE A 183 -11.99 -15.82 5.36
N LEU A 184 -12.08 -15.97 4.04
CA LEU A 184 -13.14 -15.37 3.24
C LEU A 184 -14.53 -15.86 3.68
N GLN A 185 -14.71 -17.18 3.80
CA GLN A 185 -15.98 -17.78 4.25
C GLN A 185 -16.37 -17.35 5.68
N LYS A 186 -15.40 -17.14 6.57
CA LYS A 186 -15.64 -16.73 7.97
C LYS A 186 -16.09 -15.27 8.10
N HIS A 187 -15.74 -14.43 7.13
CA HIS A 187 -15.96 -12.99 7.18
C HIS A 187 -16.86 -12.45 6.05
N ASP A 188 -17.47 -13.35 5.27
CA ASP A 188 -18.32 -13.04 4.10
C ASP A 188 -17.66 -12.13 3.06
N PHE A 189 -16.34 -12.26 2.89
CA PHE A 189 -15.57 -11.58 1.85
C PHE A 189 -15.48 -12.43 0.57
N ASP A 190 -15.42 -11.77 -0.58
CA ASP A 190 -15.26 -12.42 -1.90
C ASP A 190 -13.78 -12.48 -2.35
N LEU A 191 -12.96 -11.49 -1.94
CA LEU A 191 -11.60 -11.30 -2.46
C LEU A 191 -10.63 -10.77 -1.39
N ILE A 192 -9.41 -11.32 -1.35
CA ILE A 192 -8.25 -10.70 -0.69
C ILE A 192 -7.44 -9.92 -1.74
N CYS A 193 -7.26 -8.62 -1.52
CA CYS A 193 -6.40 -7.77 -2.35
C CYS A 193 -5.12 -7.43 -1.58
N ARG A 194 -3.95 -7.81 -2.13
CA ARG A 194 -2.65 -7.64 -1.47
C ARG A 194 -1.53 -7.25 -2.43
N ALA A 195 -0.31 -7.12 -1.91
CA ALA A 195 0.81 -6.44 -2.55
C ALA A 195 2.12 -7.26 -2.43
N HIS A 196 3.27 -6.64 -2.17
CA HIS A 196 4.49 -7.23 -1.59
C HIS A 196 5.33 -8.18 -2.48
N GLN A 197 4.72 -9.00 -3.32
CA GLN A 197 5.39 -9.84 -4.31
C GLN A 197 5.46 -9.14 -5.68
N VAL A 198 6.59 -9.30 -6.37
CA VAL A 198 6.78 -8.85 -7.76
C VAL A 198 6.16 -9.89 -8.67
N VAL A 199 5.26 -9.48 -9.56
CA VAL A 199 4.53 -10.36 -10.50
C VAL A 199 4.63 -9.79 -11.93
N GLU A 200 4.68 -10.65 -12.95
CA GLU A 200 5.16 -10.27 -14.28
C GLU A 200 4.29 -9.19 -14.97
N ASP A 201 2.97 -9.39 -15.03
CA ASP A 201 2.02 -8.42 -15.59
C ASP A 201 1.65 -7.28 -14.61
N GLY A 202 2.29 -7.22 -13.44
CA GLY A 202 1.95 -6.29 -12.37
C GLY A 202 0.69 -6.65 -11.58
N TYR A 203 0.00 -7.74 -11.93
CA TYR A 203 -1.02 -8.37 -11.10
C TYR A 203 -0.99 -9.90 -11.28
N GLU A 204 -1.44 -10.64 -10.28
CA GLU A 204 -1.56 -12.11 -10.33
C GLU A 204 -2.73 -12.57 -9.45
N PHE A 205 -3.51 -13.55 -9.94
CA PHE A 205 -4.58 -14.20 -9.16
C PHE A 205 -4.14 -15.57 -8.66
N SER A 206 -4.35 -15.84 -7.38
CA SER A 206 -4.11 -17.16 -6.76
C SER A 206 -5.37 -17.69 -6.07
N ALA A 207 -5.28 -18.89 -5.49
CA ALA A 207 -6.37 -19.55 -4.76
C ALA A 207 -7.74 -19.52 -5.49
N GLN A 208 -7.77 -19.89 -6.78
CA GLN A 208 -8.99 -19.87 -7.62
C GLN A 208 -9.61 -18.47 -7.77
N ARG A 209 -8.76 -17.43 -7.91
CA ARG A 209 -9.10 -15.99 -8.00
C ARG A 209 -9.60 -15.35 -6.69
N LYS A 210 -9.55 -16.07 -5.57
CA LYS A 210 -9.93 -15.57 -4.23
C LYS A 210 -8.89 -14.64 -3.59
N LEU A 211 -7.66 -14.63 -4.10
CA LEU A 211 -6.63 -13.67 -3.74
C LEU A 211 -6.04 -13.05 -5.01
N ILE A 212 -5.75 -11.75 -4.95
CA ILE A 212 -5.00 -11.03 -5.97
C ILE A 212 -3.78 -10.31 -5.36
N THR A 213 -2.61 -10.55 -5.96
CA THR A 213 -1.40 -9.75 -5.75
C THR A 213 -1.38 -8.62 -6.78
N ILE A 214 -1.18 -7.37 -6.35
CA ILE A 214 -0.99 -6.20 -7.22
C ILE A 214 0.38 -5.60 -6.97
N PHE A 215 1.15 -5.40 -8.04
CA PHE A 215 2.46 -4.77 -8.03
C PHE A 215 2.50 -3.61 -9.02
N SER A 216 2.62 -2.37 -8.55
CA SER A 216 2.45 -1.16 -9.38
C SER A 216 3.76 -0.52 -9.86
N ALA A 217 4.92 -1.15 -9.63
CA ALA A 217 6.23 -0.62 -10.01
C ALA A 217 6.83 -1.38 -11.21
N PRO A 218 6.68 -0.88 -12.46
CA PRO A 218 7.29 -1.51 -13.64
C PRO A 218 8.81 -1.37 -13.63
N ASN A 219 9.48 -2.37 -14.21
CA ASN A 219 10.92 -2.55 -14.18
C ASN A 219 11.49 -2.45 -12.75
N TYR A 220 11.08 -3.38 -11.89
CA TYR A 220 11.43 -3.34 -10.48
C TYR A 220 12.95 -3.41 -10.29
N CYS A 221 13.47 -2.57 -9.39
CA CYS A 221 14.91 -2.38 -9.12
C CYS A 221 15.82 -2.05 -10.32
N GLY A 222 15.30 -1.92 -11.56
CA GLY A 222 16.13 -1.90 -12.76
C GLY A 222 16.60 -3.30 -13.23
N THR A 223 16.06 -4.37 -12.65
CA THR A 223 16.54 -5.75 -12.82
C THR A 223 15.45 -6.76 -13.18
N PHE A 224 14.18 -6.46 -12.90
CA PHE A 224 13.03 -7.25 -13.31
C PHE A 224 12.40 -6.63 -14.56
N ASP A 225 11.85 -7.43 -15.46
CA ASP A 225 11.29 -6.93 -16.72
C ASP A 225 9.75 -6.77 -16.67
N ASN A 226 9.21 -6.72 -15.44
CA ASN A 226 7.80 -6.73 -15.09
C ASN A 226 7.07 -5.42 -15.44
N ALA A 227 5.78 -5.53 -15.73
CA ALA A 227 4.86 -4.39 -15.74
C ALA A 227 4.43 -4.00 -14.32
N GLY A 228 3.83 -2.83 -14.19
CA GLY A 228 3.10 -2.42 -13.00
C GLY A 228 1.60 -2.38 -13.29
N ALA A 229 0.74 -2.87 -12.41
CA ALA A 229 -0.71 -2.74 -12.58
C ALA A 229 -1.36 -1.79 -11.56
N LEU A 230 -2.48 -1.23 -11.96
CA LEU A 230 -3.47 -0.58 -11.11
C LEU A 230 -4.80 -1.33 -11.26
N MET A 231 -5.34 -1.84 -10.15
CA MET A 231 -6.73 -2.31 -10.11
C MET A 231 -7.68 -1.11 -9.95
N SER A 232 -8.83 -1.16 -10.59
CA SER A 232 -9.96 -0.24 -10.39
C SER A 232 -11.22 -1.06 -10.18
N VAL A 233 -11.85 -0.87 -9.03
CA VAL A 233 -13.14 -1.46 -8.64
C VAL A 233 -14.23 -0.42 -8.89
N ASN A 234 -15.37 -0.83 -9.45
CA ASN A 234 -16.54 0.02 -9.63
C ASN A 234 -17.65 -0.33 -8.61
N GLU A 235 -18.77 0.39 -8.70
CA GLU A 235 -19.96 0.20 -7.84
C GLU A 235 -20.58 -1.22 -7.93
N ASP A 236 -20.36 -1.95 -9.03
CA ASP A 236 -20.76 -3.36 -9.20
C ASP A 236 -19.70 -4.37 -8.71
N LEU A 237 -18.68 -3.92 -7.95
CA LEU A 237 -17.50 -4.68 -7.53
C LEU A 237 -16.64 -5.28 -8.68
N LEU A 238 -16.86 -4.87 -9.93
CA LEU A 238 -16.11 -5.37 -11.08
C LEU A 238 -14.67 -4.84 -11.07
N CYS A 239 -13.73 -5.75 -10.80
CA CYS A 239 -12.30 -5.48 -10.79
C CYS A 239 -11.71 -5.43 -12.20
N SER A 240 -11.22 -4.25 -12.61
CA SER A 240 -10.57 -3.99 -13.90
C SER A 240 -9.10 -3.56 -13.72
N PHE A 241 -8.26 -3.77 -14.73
CA PHE A 241 -6.80 -3.60 -14.63
C PHE A 241 -6.23 -2.65 -15.68
N GLN A 242 -5.38 -1.72 -15.24
CA GLN A 242 -4.61 -0.82 -16.11
C GLN A 242 -3.13 -1.18 -15.97
N ILE A 243 -2.52 -1.66 -17.06
CA ILE A 243 -1.15 -2.18 -17.08
C ILE A 243 -0.18 -1.12 -17.63
N LEU A 244 0.86 -0.83 -16.86
CA LEU A 244 1.96 0.08 -17.17
C LEU A 244 3.19 -0.75 -17.54
N THR A 245 3.44 -0.97 -18.83
CA THR A 245 4.61 -1.72 -19.32
C THR A 245 5.91 -0.90 -19.20
N PRO A 246 7.08 -1.53 -18.98
CA PRO A 246 8.38 -0.85 -19.01
C PRO A 246 8.63 -0.07 -20.32
N ALA A 247 9.17 1.14 -20.19
CA ALA A 247 9.54 1.98 -21.31
C ALA A 247 10.75 1.42 -22.07
N GLY A 248 10.50 0.60 -23.10
CA GLY A 248 11.52 0.01 -23.96
C GLY A 248 11.00 -1.14 -24.83
N LYS A 249 10.02 -1.91 -24.33
CA LYS A 249 9.35 -2.96 -25.11
C LYS A 249 8.49 -2.33 -26.22
N LYS A 250 8.99 -2.32 -27.46
CA LYS A 250 8.10 -2.27 -28.64
C LYS A 250 7.20 -3.52 -28.58
N LYS A 251 5.90 -3.38 -28.84
CA LYS A 251 5.05 -4.55 -29.10
C LYS A 251 5.64 -5.33 -30.28
N LYS A 252 5.84 -6.63 -30.09
CA LYS A 252 5.93 -7.62 -31.16
C LYS A 252 4.53 -8.12 -31.48
#